data_AF-A0A5E6RH82-F1
#
_entry.id   AF-A0A5E6RH82-F1
#
_cell.length_a   1.000
_cell.length_b   1.000
_cell.length_c   1.000
_cell.angle_alpha   90.00
_cell.angle_beta   90.00
_cell.angle_gamma   90.00
#
_symmetry.space_group_name_H-M   'P 1'
#
loop_
_entity.id
_entity.type
_entity.pdbx_description
1 polymer ?
#
loop_
_entity_poly.entity_id
_entity_poly.type
_entity_poly.pdbx_seq_one_letter_code
_entity_poly.pdbx_strand_id
1 'polypeptide(L)'
;MRNALRWLEEAKVLTAHMRAGRSTWYTVSPYSYDPGSKCPPATDAEAPRQEMPPTPATDAPHPGIKCPQNRKGTIKEPSGVSASTREASNQAPVDQIVELFNELLPELPRVVLVNKDRKSKIQARWAESPVHQDLDFWRDFFGMVQASDWLMGRVGGRDNKPFRCNFDWLVAPTNFVKVVEGNYHA
;
A
#
# COMPACT_ATOMS: atom_id res chain seq x y z
N MET A 1 4.89 28.93 -15.90
CA MET A 1 5.37 28.02 -14.84
C MET A 1 6.66 28.50 -14.16
N ARG A 2 7.75 28.78 -14.90
CA ARG A 2 9.03 29.26 -14.31
C ARG A 2 8.92 30.54 -13.47
N ASN A 3 8.11 31.51 -13.88
CA ASN A 3 7.93 32.77 -13.15
C ASN A 3 7.28 32.57 -11.77
N ALA A 4 6.33 31.65 -11.65
CA ALA A 4 5.67 31.35 -10.38
C ALA A 4 6.64 30.68 -9.39
N LEU A 5 7.50 29.78 -9.87
CA LEU A 5 8.53 29.13 -9.04
C LEU A 5 9.58 30.13 -8.54
N ARG A 6 9.95 31.11 -9.38
CA ARG A 6 10.85 32.20 -9.01
C ARG A 6 10.24 33.12 -7.96
N TRP A 7 8.96 33.45 -8.09
CA TRP A 7 8.23 34.24 -7.09
C TRP A 7 8.16 33.52 -5.73
N LEU A 8 7.87 32.21 -5.73
CA LEU A 8 7.82 31.42 -4.50
C LEU A 8 9.20 31.29 -3.81
N GLU A 9 10.28 31.25 -4.58
CA GLU A 9 11.65 31.29 -4.07
C GLU A 9 11.98 32.66 -3.45
N GLU A 10 11.58 33.76 -4.11
CA GLU A 10 11.74 35.13 -3.60
C GLU A 10 10.93 35.37 -2.32
N ALA A 11 9.71 34.84 -2.26
CA ALA A 11 8.86 34.84 -1.07
C ALA A 11 9.36 33.91 0.05
N LYS A 12 10.48 33.19 -0.16
CA LYS A 12 11.07 32.20 0.77
C LYS A 12 10.13 31.05 1.15
N VAL A 13 9.09 30.81 0.35
CA VAL A 13 8.12 29.72 0.53
C VAL A 13 8.72 28.37 0.09
N LEU A 14 9.63 28.39 -0.89
CA LEU A 14 10.34 27.19 -1.36
C LEU A 14 11.84 27.43 -1.49
N THR A 15 12.62 26.36 -1.51
CA THR A 15 14.07 26.37 -1.80
C THR A 15 14.37 25.52 -3.04
N ALA A 16 15.11 26.06 -4.00
CA ALA A 16 15.49 25.35 -5.22
C ALA A 16 16.85 24.65 -5.08
N HIS A 17 16.93 23.39 -5.53
CA HIS A 17 18.16 22.60 -5.54
C HIS A 17 18.48 22.17 -6.97
N MET A 18 19.54 22.74 -7.55
CA MET A 18 20.01 22.40 -8.88
C MET A 18 21.09 21.32 -8.81
N ARG A 19 20.92 20.22 -9.55
CA ARG A 19 21.98 19.24 -9.81
C ARG A 19 22.47 19.42 -11.25
N ALA A 20 23.74 19.82 -11.39
CA ALA A 20 24.48 20.09 -12.62
C ALA A 20 23.85 19.47 -13.89
N GLY A 21 22.94 20.22 -14.52
CA GLY A 21 22.39 19.95 -15.85
C GLY A 21 21.36 18.81 -15.99
N ARG A 22 20.88 18.16 -14.93
CA ARG A 22 19.96 17.01 -15.07
C ARG A 22 18.60 17.15 -14.39
N SER A 23 18.50 17.90 -13.29
CA SER A 23 17.20 18.17 -12.64
C SER A 23 17.30 19.30 -11.62
N THR A 24 16.19 20.01 -11.45
CA THR A 24 15.96 20.96 -10.36
C THR A 24 14.80 20.42 -9.53
N TRP A 25 15.02 20.24 -8.23
CA TRP A 25 13.96 19.85 -7.31
C TRP A 25 13.77 20.95 -6.26
N TYR A 26 12.57 21.02 -5.69
CA TYR A 26 12.17 22.09 -4.78
C TYR A 26 11.77 21.51 -3.43
N THR A 27 12.25 22.13 -2.35
CA THR A 27 11.83 21.81 -0.97
C THR A 27 10.84 22.86 -0.51
N VAL A 28 9.68 22.43 -0.01
CA VAL A 28 8.68 23.30 0.63
C VAL A 28 8.69 22.99 2.13
N SER A 29 9.03 23.98 2.96
CA SER A 29 8.94 23.82 4.42
C SER A 29 7.56 24.31 4.89
N PRO A 30 6.82 23.52 5.70
CA PRO A 30 5.53 23.95 6.25
C PRO A 30 5.59 25.25 7.06
N TYR A 31 6.75 25.58 7.63
CA TYR A 31 6.98 26.83 8.36
C TYR A 31 7.15 28.05 7.46
N SER A 32 7.45 27.86 6.18
CA SER A 32 7.68 28.96 5.23
C SER A 32 6.38 29.61 4.73
N TYR A 33 5.24 28.95 4.95
CA TYR A 33 3.92 29.49 4.66
C TYR A 33 3.07 29.43 5.93
N ASP A 34 3.27 30.42 6.80
CA ASP A 34 2.34 30.73 7.88
C ASP A 34 1.48 31.92 7.40
N PRO A 35 0.30 31.68 6.81
CA PRO A 35 -0.58 32.78 6.42
C PRO A 35 -1.10 33.59 7.63
N GLY A 36 -0.70 33.24 8.86
CA GLY A 36 -1.19 33.86 10.08
C GLY A 36 -2.64 33.46 10.27
N SER A 37 -2.92 32.61 11.25
CA SER A 37 -4.31 32.27 11.61
C SER A 37 -4.95 33.44 12.38
N LYS A 38 -5.11 34.59 11.71
CA LYS A 38 -5.98 35.66 12.17
C LYS A 38 -7.22 35.61 11.30
N CYS A 39 -8.19 34.82 11.72
CA CYS A 39 -9.58 34.98 11.31
C CYS A 39 -10.24 35.90 12.35
N PRO A 40 -10.13 37.24 12.23
CA PRO A 40 -10.95 38.10 13.05
C PRO A 40 -12.43 37.76 12.75
N PRO A 41 -13.31 37.73 13.77
CA PRO A 41 -14.74 37.65 13.50
C PRO A 41 -15.13 38.82 12.57
N ALA A 42 -16.11 38.59 11.69
CA ALA A 42 -16.64 39.63 10.83
C ALA A 42 -17.05 40.85 11.67
N THR A 43 -16.86 42.07 11.17
CA THR A 43 -17.07 43.31 11.92
C THR A 43 -18.51 43.48 12.43
N ASP A 44 -19.47 42.85 11.76
CA ASP A 44 -20.90 42.81 12.12
C ASP A 44 -21.33 41.50 12.78
N ALA A 45 -20.39 40.68 13.26
CA ALA A 45 -20.73 39.46 13.99
C ALA A 45 -21.28 39.83 15.37
N GLU A 46 -22.56 39.51 15.60
CA GLU A 46 -23.21 39.66 16.90
C GLU A 46 -22.44 38.89 17.97
N ALA A 47 -22.35 39.45 19.19
CA ALA A 47 -21.63 38.82 20.29
C ALA A 47 -22.18 37.39 20.52
N PRO A 48 -21.31 36.38 20.76
CA PRO A 48 -21.76 35.01 20.96
C PRO A 48 -22.75 34.97 22.13
N ARG A 49 -23.89 34.32 21.91
CA ARG A 49 -24.98 34.20 22.89
C ARG A 49 -24.42 33.60 24.18
N GLN A 50 -24.31 34.40 25.25
CA GLN A 50 -23.81 33.96 26.56
C GLN A 50 -24.86 33.22 27.38
N GLU A 51 -26.13 33.28 26.97
CA GLU A 51 -27.20 32.54 27.62
C GLU A 51 -27.12 31.06 27.26
N MET A 52 -26.73 30.25 28.24
CA MET A 52 -26.85 28.82 28.19
C MET A 52 -28.29 28.48 28.62
N PRO A 53 -29.17 28.02 27.70
CA PRO A 53 -30.52 27.63 28.10
C PRO A 53 -30.45 26.51 29.15
N PRO A 54 -31.37 26.47 30.13
CA PRO A 54 -31.41 25.38 31.09
C PRO A 54 -31.50 24.06 30.34
N THR A 55 -30.62 23.12 30.66
CA THR A 55 -30.56 21.82 30.01
C THR A 55 -31.87 21.07 30.29
N PRO A 56 -32.71 20.75 29.29
CA PRO A 56 -34.04 20.19 29.52
C PRO A 56 -34.02 18.68 29.87
N ALA A 57 -32.89 18.15 30.35
CA ALA A 57 -32.58 16.72 30.27
C ALA A 57 -32.86 15.91 31.54
N THR A 58 -33.64 16.41 32.50
CA THR A 58 -33.98 15.60 33.69
C THR A 58 -35.06 14.55 33.38
N ASP A 59 -35.93 14.81 32.39
CA ASP A 59 -37.05 13.92 32.01
C ASP A 59 -36.95 13.39 30.56
N ALA A 60 -35.79 13.51 29.92
CA ALA A 60 -35.59 12.91 28.60
C ALA A 60 -35.59 11.37 28.72
N PRO A 61 -36.49 10.64 28.01
CA PRO A 61 -36.47 9.19 28.02
C PRO A 61 -35.11 8.68 27.58
N HIS A 62 -34.54 7.71 28.30
CA HIS A 62 -33.30 7.05 27.90
C HIS A 62 -33.43 6.59 26.44
N PRO A 63 -32.53 7.00 25.52
CA PRO A 63 -32.60 6.56 24.14
C PRO A 63 -32.50 5.04 24.16
N GLY A 64 -33.61 4.37 23.86
CA GLY A 64 -33.68 2.92 23.82
C GLY A 64 -32.56 2.36 22.95
N ILE A 65 -32.13 1.13 23.27
CA ILE A 65 -30.96 0.39 22.73
C ILE A 65 -31.00 0.18 21.19
N LYS A 66 -31.88 0.86 20.47
CA LYS A 66 -32.02 0.80 19.02
C LYS A 66 -31.46 2.04 18.33
N CYS A 67 -30.24 2.43 18.67
CA CYS A 67 -29.41 3.19 17.73
C CYS A 67 -28.62 2.18 16.89
N PRO A 68 -28.81 2.07 15.57
CA PRO A 68 -27.89 1.35 14.70
C PRO A 68 -26.63 2.21 14.55
N GLN A 69 -25.86 2.32 15.64
CA GLN A 69 -24.51 2.83 15.57
C GLN A 69 -23.71 1.83 14.75
N ASN A 70 -23.36 2.25 13.54
CA ASN A 70 -22.35 1.64 12.69
C ASN A 70 -21.04 1.49 13.49
N ARG A 71 -20.93 0.40 14.27
CA ARG A 71 -19.71 -0.04 14.93
C ARG A 71 -18.77 -0.64 13.88
N LYS A 72 -18.20 0.19 13.02
CA LYS A 72 -16.90 -0.12 12.41
C LYS A 72 -15.80 0.30 13.37
N GLY A 73 -15.75 -0.39 14.51
CA GLY A 73 -14.58 -0.49 15.37
C GLY A 73 -13.87 -1.81 15.09
N THR A 74 -12.68 -1.69 14.52
CA THR A 74 -11.44 -2.40 14.88
C THR A 74 -11.56 -3.81 15.48
N ILE A 75 -10.96 -4.77 14.77
CA ILE A 75 -10.51 -6.12 15.18
C ILE A 75 -11.63 -7.13 15.49
N LYS A 76 -11.87 -8.02 14.52
CA LYS A 76 -12.29 -9.39 14.78
C LYS A 76 -11.47 -10.34 13.92
N GLU A 77 -10.71 -11.19 14.60
CA GLU A 77 -10.32 -12.53 14.14
C GLU A 77 -11.49 -13.23 13.42
N PRO A 78 -11.30 -13.87 12.26
CA PRO A 78 -12.27 -14.83 11.78
C PRO A 78 -11.67 -16.24 11.79
N SER A 79 -11.94 -16.95 12.87
CA SER A 79 -12.26 -18.37 12.77
C SER A 79 -13.66 -18.51 12.14
N GLY A 80 -13.75 -19.32 11.10
CA GLY A 80 -14.83 -20.30 10.95
C GLY A 80 -16.15 -19.88 10.28
N VAL A 81 -16.17 -20.03 8.95
CA VAL A 81 -17.23 -20.61 8.09
C VAL A 81 -18.66 -20.04 8.14
N SER A 82 -19.13 -19.41 7.03
CA SER A 82 -20.14 -20.00 6.11
C SER A 82 -20.78 -19.00 5.14
N ALA A 83 -20.92 -19.47 3.90
CA ALA A 83 -21.91 -19.13 2.88
C ALA A 83 -21.75 -17.82 2.06
N SER A 84 -21.20 -17.96 0.85
CA SER A 84 -21.99 -17.68 -0.36
C SER A 84 -21.41 -18.42 -1.56
N THR A 85 -22.04 -19.54 -1.88
CA THR A 85 -21.79 -20.37 -3.05
C THR A 85 -22.37 -19.66 -4.27
N ARG A 86 -21.58 -18.77 -4.94
CA ARG A 86 -21.77 -18.40 -6.37
C ARG A 86 -20.74 -17.46 -7.02
N GLU A 87 -19.61 -17.13 -6.37
CA GLU A 87 -18.50 -16.38 -7.02
C GLU A 87 -17.13 -17.05 -6.86
N ALA A 88 -17.11 -18.38 -6.69
CA ALA A 88 -15.90 -19.15 -6.38
C ALA A 88 -14.89 -19.28 -7.54
N SER A 89 -15.18 -18.78 -8.75
CA SER A 89 -14.30 -18.98 -9.91
C SER A 89 -13.17 -17.97 -10.06
N ASN A 90 -13.17 -16.86 -9.30
CA ASN A 90 -12.18 -15.77 -9.47
C ASN A 90 -11.35 -15.46 -8.22
N GLN A 91 -11.50 -16.20 -7.12
CA GLN A 91 -10.62 -16.03 -5.96
C GLN A 91 -9.31 -16.78 -6.18
N ALA A 92 -8.21 -16.03 -6.18
CA ALA A 92 -6.87 -16.59 -6.30
C ALA A 92 -6.60 -17.57 -5.14
N PRO A 93 -6.11 -18.79 -5.41
CA PRO A 93 -5.71 -19.75 -4.38
C PRO A 93 -4.38 -19.33 -3.74
N VAL A 94 -4.42 -18.25 -2.96
CA VAL A 94 -3.24 -17.61 -2.35
C VAL A 94 -2.41 -18.61 -1.54
N ASP A 95 -3.05 -19.42 -0.72
CA ASP A 95 -2.36 -20.34 0.18
C ASP A 95 -1.61 -21.42 -0.62
N GLN A 96 -2.18 -21.90 -1.74
CA GLN A 96 -1.54 -22.87 -2.63
C GLN A 96 -0.32 -22.27 -3.33
N ILE A 97 -0.42 -21.03 -3.83
CA ILE A 97 0.71 -20.34 -4.48
C ILE A 97 1.87 -20.12 -3.48
N VAL A 98 1.55 -19.82 -2.22
CA VAL A 98 2.55 -19.66 -1.16
C VAL A 98 3.20 -20.99 -0.79
N GLU A 99 2.41 -22.07 -0.73
CA GLU A 99 2.92 -23.42 -0.51
C GLU A 99 3.87 -23.85 -1.62
N LEU A 100 3.50 -23.65 -2.88
CA LEU A 100 4.34 -23.90 -4.06
C LEU A 100 5.67 -23.16 -3.98
N PHE A 101 5.65 -21.88 -3.60
CA PHE A 101 6.88 -21.11 -3.41
C PHE A 101 7.80 -21.75 -2.36
N ASN A 102 7.24 -22.14 -1.20
CA ASN A 102 8.01 -22.73 -0.11
C ASN A 102 8.52 -24.15 -0.42
N GLU A 103 7.80 -24.89 -1.27
CA GLU A 103 8.15 -26.23 -1.73
C GLU A 103 9.28 -26.18 -2.78
N LEU A 104 9.13 -25.36 -3.82
CA LEU A 104 10.05 -25.30 -4.95
C LEU A 104 11.33 -24.51 -4.66
N LEU A 105 11.27 -23.53 -3.76
CA LEU A 105 12.37 -22.62 -3.47
C LEU A 105 12.78 -22.66 -1.98
N PRO A 106 13.21 -23.82 -1.44
CA PRO A 106 13.55 -23.97 -0.03
C PRO A 106 14.81 -23.18 0.38
N GLU A 107 15.65 -22.80 -0.58
CA GLU A 107 16.85 -21.98 -0.36
C GLU A 107 16.53 -20.49 -0.10
N LEU A 108 15.32 -20.04 -0.45
CA LEU A 108 14.88 -18.67 -0.23
C LEU A 108 14.15 -18.52 1.11
N PRO A 109 14.05 -17.29 1.66
CA PRO A 109 13.30 -17.05 2.88
C PRO A 109 11.85 -17.52 2.77
N ARG A 110 11.48 -18.53 3.56
CA ARG A 110 10.14 -19.12 3.57
C ARG A 110 9.08 -18.11 3.98
N VAL A 111 7.94 -18.16 3.30
CA VAL A 111 6.76 -17.37 3.63
C VAL A 111 5.97 -18.11 4.70
N VAL A 112 6.04 -17.62 5.94
CA VAL A 112 5.27 -18.16 7.07
C VAL A 112 4.00 -17.37 7.31
N LEU A 113 4.05 -16.04 7.13
CA LEU A 113 2.93 -15.14 7.40
C LEU A 113 2.46 -14.47 6.11
N VAL A 114 1.17 -14.62 5.81
CA VAL A 114 0.52 -13.99 4.66
C VAL A 114 -0.33 -12.82 5.15
N ASN A 115 0.17 -11.60 4.98
CA ASN A 115 -0.56 -10.38 5.32
C ASN A 115 -1.55 -9.98 4.22
N LYS A 116 -2.41 -9.00 4.51
CA LYS A 116 -3.42 -8.49 3.56
C LYS A 116 -2.78 -7.98 2.26
N ASP A 117 -1.63 -7.31 2.35
CA ASP A 117 -0.90 -6.80 1.19
C ASP A 117 -0.40 -7.91 0.26
N ARG A 118 0.15 -9.01 0.79
CA ARG A 118 0.57 -10.18 0.00
C ARG A 118 -0.62 -10.82 -0.70
N LYS A 119 -1.74 -11.02 0.01
CA LYS A 119 -2.98 -11.55 -0.59
C LYS A 119 -3.44 -10.67 -1.75
N SER A 120 -3.46 -9.34 -1.55
CA SER A 120 -3.85 -8.38 -2.56
C SER A 120 -2.94 -8.42 -3.79
N LYS A 121 -1.62 -8.48 -3.60
CA LYS A 121 -0.65 -8.58 -4.71
C LYS A 121 -0.82 -9.87 -5.51
N ILE A 122 -0.96 -11.02 -4.85
CA ILE A 122 -1.18 -12.31 -5.53
C ILE A 122 -2.49 -12.28 -6.30
N GLN A 123 -3.56 -11.77 -5.69
CA GLN A 123 -4.86 -11.65 -6.35
C GLN A 123 -4.78 -10.73 -7.58
N ALA A 124 -4.01 -9.64 -7.51
CA ALA A 124 -3.78 -8.79 -8.67
C ALA A 124 -3.05 -9.53 -9.80
N ARG A 125 -2.01 -10.32 -9.49
CA ARG A 125 -1.30 -11.14 -10.51
C ARG A 125 -2.20 -12.20 -11.12
N TRP A 126 -3.03 -12.84 -10.30
CA TRP A 126 -4.02 -13.82 -10.73
C TRP A 126 -5.06 -13.20 -11.68
N ALA A 127 -5.53 -11.99 -11.38
CA ALA A 127 -6.52 -11.30 -12.18
C ALA A 127 -5.97 -10.65 -13.46
N GLU A 128 -4.64 -10.49 -13.58
CA GLU A 128 -4.02 -9.78 -14.72
C GLU A 128 -4.13 -10.52 -16.05
N SER A 129 -4.09 -11.85 -16.04
CA SER A 129 -4.16 -12.65 -17.26
C SER A 129 -4.84 -13.99 -16.97
N PRO A 130 -5.68 -14.51 -17.89
CA PRO A 130 -6.22 -15.87 -17.78
C PRO A 130 -5.12 -16.94 -17.62
N VAL A 131 -3.93 -16.71 -18.18
CA VAL A 131 -2.79 -17.63 -18.07
C VAL A 131 -2.25 -17.71 -16.64
N HIS A 132 -2.35 -16.64 -15.86
CA HIS A 132 -1.91 -16.62 -14.46
C HIS A 132 -2.91 -17.30 -13.52
N GLN A 133 -4.11 -17.64 -14.02
CA GLN A 133 -5.16 -18.31 -13.26
C GLN A 133 -5.00 -19.83 -13.24
N ASP A 134 -3.77 -20.30 -13.45
CA ASP A 134 -3.40 -21.70 -13.44
C ASP A 134 -2.24 -21.93 -12.49
N LEU A 135 -2.35 -22.95 -11.63
CA LEU A 135 -1.29 -23.32 -10.69
C LEU A 135 -0.07 -23.87 -11.41
N ASP A 136 -0.24 -24.52 -12.56
CA ASP A 136 0.88 -25.06 -13.33
C ASP A 136 1.77 -23.93 -13.87
N PHE A 137 1.16 -22.82 -14.30
CA PHE A 137 1.90 -21.59 -14.62
C PHE A 137 2.74 -21.09 -13.44
N TRP A 138 2.22 -21.11 -12.21
CA TRP A 138 2.99 -20.69 -11.03
C TRP A 138 4.13 -21.66 -10.71
N ARG A 139 3.97 -22.95 -10.97
CA ARG A 139 5.05 -23.94 -10.85
C ARG A 139 6.17 -23.63 -11.84
N ASP A 140 5.83 -23.38 -13.11
CA ASP A 140 6.79 -23.02 -14.15
C ASP A 140 7.47 -21.68 -13.82
N PHE A 141 6.71 -20.70 -13.34
CA PHE A 141 7.22 -19.41 -12.88
C PHE A 141 8.26 -19.55 -11.77
N PHE A 142 7.98 -20.35 -10.73
CA PHE A 142 8.95 -20.60 -9.67
C PHE A 142 10.12 -21.47 -10.13
N GLY A 143 9.91 -22.38 -11.08
CA GLY A 143 10.97 -23.13 -11.74
C GLY A 143 11.95 -22.22 -12.50
N MET A 144 11.41 -21.22 -13.21
CA MET A 144 12.21 -20.17 -13.85
C MET A 144 13.05 -19.38 -12.85
N VAL A 145 12.51 -19.09 -11.66
CA VAL A 145 13.26 -18.43 -10.59
C VAL A 145 14.35 -19.34 -10.04
N GLN A 146 14.05 -20.63 -9.82
CA GLN A 146 15.01 -21.62 -9.31
C GLN A 146 16.21 -21.80 -10.23
N ALA A 147 15.99 -21.73 -11.54
CA ALA A 147 17.02 -21.86 -12.57
C ALA A 147 17.94 -20.62 -12.65
N SER A 148 17.53 -19.47 -12.12
CA SER A 148 18.32 -18.24 -12.20
C SER A 148 19.31 -18.13 -11.04
N ASP A 149 20.61 -18.20 -11.35
CA ASP A 149 21.66 -18.07 -10.34
C ASP A 149 21.68 -16.69 -9.66
N TRP A 150 21.25 -15.63 -10.37
CA TRP A 150 21.17 -14.29 -9.80
C TRP A 150 20.00 -14.13 -8.83
N LEU A 151 18.81 -14.64 -9.17
CA LEU A 151 17.64 -14.56 -8.28
C LEU A 151 17.82 -15.43 -7.02
N MET A 152 18.48 -16.58 -7.17
CA MET A 152 18.79 -17.49 -6.07
C MET A 152 19.98 -17.02 -5.21
N GLY A 153 20.69 -15.97 -5.60
CA GLY A 153 21.86 -15.46 -4.90
C GLY A 153 23.05 -16.42 -4.90
N ARG A 154 23.17 -17.20 -5.97
CA ARG A 154 24.34 -18.04 -6.27
C ARG A 154 25.44 -17.23 -6.95
N VAL A 155 25.07 -16.15 -7.64
CA VAL A 155 26.01 -15.17 -8.20
C VAL A 155 26.35 -14.08 -7.17
N GLY A 156 27.64 -13.71 -7.11
CA GLY A 156 28.12 -12.59 -6.30
C GLY A 156 27.51 -11.26 -6.78
N GLY A 157 26.90 -10.52 -5.86
CA GLY A 157 26.30 -9.22 -6.16
C GLY A 157 27.27 -8.05 -6.02
N ARG A 158 26.74 -6.85 -6.19
CA ARG A 158 27.46 -5.60 -5.94
C ARG A 158 27.88 -5.56 -4.47
N ASP A 159 29.16 -5.32 -4.21
CA ASP A 159 29.77 -5.28 -2.86
C ASP A 159 29.89 -6.65 -2.16
N ASN A 160 30.13 -7.73 -2.91
CA ASN A 160 30.31 -9.11 -2.39
C ASN A 160 29.10 -9.69 -1.64
N LYS A 161 27.94 -9.04 -1.70
CA LYS A 161 26.69 -9.54 -1.12
C LYS A 161 25.82 -10.17 -2.20
N PRO A 162 25.56 -11.49 -2.16
CA PRO A 162 24.66 -12.11 -3.12
C PRO A 162 23.24 -11.55 -2.93
N PHE A 163 22.59 -11.22 -4.04
CA PHE A 163 21.19 -10.82 -4.03
C PHE A 163 20.33 -12.07 -3.96
N ARG A 164 19.41 -12.15 -2.98
CA ARG A 164 18.43 -13.23 -2.90
C ARG A 164 17.04 -12.64 -3.03
N CYS A 165 16.28 -13.08 -4.04
CA CYS A 165 14.91 -12.62 -4.19
C CYS A 165 14.05 -13.12 -3.03
N ASN A 166 13.08 -12.31 -2.60
CA ASN A 166 12.06 -12.71 -1.65
C ASN A 166 10.70 -12.79 -2.35
N PHE A 167 9.73 -13.42 -1.69
CA PHE A 167 8.39 -13.58 -2.25
C PHE A 167 7.74 -12.25 -2.65
N ASP A 168 7.84 -11.22 -1.80
CA ASP A 168 7.25 -9.90 -2.07
C ASP A 168 7.84 -9.20 -3.29
N TRP A 169 9.14 -9.42 -3.53
CA TRP A 169 9.86 -8.88 -4.68
C TRP A 169 9.43 -9.58 -5.96
N LEU A 170 9.22 -10.89 -5.93
CA LEU A 170 8.78 -11.69 -7.09
C LEU A 170 7.36 -11.32 -7.53
N VAL A 171 6.42 -11.19 -6.59
CA VAL A 171 5.01 -10.85 -6.91
C VAL A 171 4.78 -9.36 -7.16
N ALA A 172 5.82 -8.52 -7.01
CA ALA A 172 5.73 -7.11 -7.34
C ALA A 172 5.53 -6.92 -8.86
N PRO A 173 4.62 -6.03 -9.29
CA PRO A 173 4.23 -5.89 -10.71
C PRO A 173 5.45 -5.72 -11.64
N THR A 174 6.35 -4.82 -11.27
CA THR A 174 7.52 -4.47 -12.08
C THR A 174 8.50 -5.62 -12.23
N ASN A 175 8.60 -6.50 -11.24
CA ASN A 175 9.59 -7.58 -11.26
C ASN A 175 8.98 -8.87 -11.82
N PHE A 176 7.70 -9.13 -11.53
CA PHE A 176 6.97 -10.27 -12.04
C PHE A 176 7.07 -10.35 -13.57
N VAL A 177 6.77 -9.24 -14.26
CA VAL A 177 6.89 -9.14 -15.72
C VAL A 177 8.31 -9.45 -16.18
N LYS A 178 9.33 -8.90 -15.52
CA LYS A 178 10.73 -9.13 -15.90
C LYS A 178 11.16 -10.60 -15.77
N VAL A 179 10.63 -11.31 -14.77
CA VAL A 179 10.91 -12.74 -14.58
C VAL A 179 10.21 -13.55 -15.67
N VAL A 180 8.94 -13.24 -15.98
CA VAL A 180 8.18 -13.89 -17.06
C VAL A 180 8.84 -13.63 -18.43
N GLU A 181 9.36 -12.43 -18.67
CA GLU A 181 10.10 -12.06 -19.88
C GLU A 181 11.49 -12.71 -19.97
N GLY A 182 11.95 -13.40 -18.93
CA GLY A 182 13.25 -14.09 -18.92
C GLY A 182 14.46 -13.16 -18.77
N ASN A 183 14.28 -11.93 -18.27
CA ASN A 183 15.37 -10.96 -18.11
C ASN A 183 16.48 -11.39 -17.12
N TYR A 184 16.28 -12.51 -16.41
CA TYR A 184 17.18 -13.05 -15.41
C TYR A 184 17.63 -14.49 -15.70
N HIS A 185 17.36 -15.01 -16.89
CA HIS A 185 17.92 -16.27 -17.40
C HIS A 185 19.16 -15.93 -18.25
N ALA A 186 20.34 -16.06 -17.67
CA ALA A 186 21.62 -15.87 -18.34
C ALA A 186 22.54 -17.04 -18.03
#